data_AF-A0A7S1HHK9-F1
#
_entry.id   AF-A0A7S1HHK9-F1
#
_cell.length_a   1.000
_cell.length_b   1.000
_cell.length_c   1.000
_cell.angle_alpha   90.00
_cell.angle_beta   90.00
_cell.angle_gamma   90.00
#
_symmetry.space_group_name_H-M   'P 1'
#
loop_
_entity.id
_entity.type
_entity.pdbx_description
1 polymer ?
#
loop_
_entity_poly.entity_id
_entity_poly.type
_entity_poly.pdbx_seq_one_letter_code
_entity_poly.pdbx_strand_id
1 'polypeptide(L)'
;SGGAVTSPDPLTRETNVQSIGGTGQTERFVAFAERHRATVNMYIRQDKALLHNASFSPLVRFPKLLDFDNKKFYFRSELKRRNAHQRFGSVRLCVRREYVFEDSFHHIVLRKPEELKGKLNVVFQGEEGV
;
A
#
# COMPACT_ATOMS: atom_id res chain seq x y z
N SER A 1 25.79 30.29 -8.69
CA SER A 1 25.65 29.64 -7.38
C SER A 1 24.18 29.44 -7.09
N GLY A 2 23.72 28.19 -6.93
CA GLY A 2 22.32 27.87 -6.65
C GLY A 2 21.85 26.60 -7.36
N GLY A 3 22.41 25.45 -6.99
CA GLY A 3 21.96 24.14 -7.49
C GLY A 3 20.70 23.71 -6.75
N ALA A 4 19.60 23.51 -7.49
CA ALA A 4 18.37 22.93 -6.97
C ALA A 4 18.58 21.44 -6.69
N VAL A 5 18.51 21.05 -5.42
CA VAL A 5 18.55 19.66 -4.98
C VAL A 5 17.17 19.05 -5.25
N THR A 6 17.05 18.30 -6.34
CA THR A 6 15.89 17.48 -6.62
C THR A 6 15.86 16.32 -5.62
N SER A 7 14.77 16.23 -4.86
CA SER A 7 14.54 15.10 -3.96
C SER A 7 14.35 13.82 -4.78
N PRO A 8 14.93 12.68 -4.40
CA PRO A 8 14.78 11.46 -5.16
C PRO A 8 13.35 10.91 -5.04
N ASP A 9 12.84 10.44 -6.18
CA ASP A 9 11.57 9.77 -6.39
C ASP A 9 11.37 8.59 -5.41
N PRO A 10 10.24 8.48 -4.68
CA PRO A 10 10.03 7.41 -3.70
C PRO A 10 9.91 5.99 -4.29
N LEU A 11 9.98 5.84 -5.62
CA LEU A 11 10.03 4.53 -6.28
C LEU A 11 11.40 3.84 -6.23
N THR A 12 12.49 4.56 -5.92
CA THR A 12 13.86 4.01 -5.98
C THR A 12 14.47 3.71 -4.61
N ARG A 13 13.65 3.53 -3.57
CA ARG A 13 14.14 2.87 -2.35
C ARG A 13 14.35 1.39 -2.65
N GLU A 14 15.49 1.10 -3.26
CA GLU A 14 16.13 -0.20 -3.19
C GLU A 14 16.15 -0.60 -1.72
N THR A 15 15.24 -1.50 -1.34
CA THR A 15 15.45 -2.32 -0.16
C THR A 15 16.78 -3.02 -0.41
N ASN A 16 17.82 -2.56 0.29
CA ASN A 16 19.11 -3.22 0.35
C ASN A 16 18.89 -4.60 0.99
N VAL A 17 18.51 -5.56 0.15
CA VAL A 17 18.47 -6.97 0.49
C VAL A 17 19.87 -7.50 0.21
N GLN A 18 20.85 -7.07 1.00
CA GLN A 18 22.12 -7.78 1.05
C GLN A 18 21.99 -8.98 1.99
N SER A 19 21.85 -10.13 1.33
CA SER A 19 22.31 -11.46 1.73
C SER A 19 21.65 -12.15 2.92
N ILE A 20 20.72 -13.09 2.63
CA ILE A 20 20.81 -14.49 3.09
C ILE A 20 20.20 -15.39 2.00
N GLY A 21 21.03 -15.91 1.10
CA GLY A 21 20.64 -16.92 0.09
C GLY A 21 20.98 -16.49 -1.33
N GLY A 22 21.92 -17.17 -1.97
CA GLY A 22 22.23 -16.95 -3.39
C GLY A 22 20.99 -17.04 -4.27
N THR A 23 21.04 -16.42 -5.46
CA THR A 23 19.96 -16.44 -6.47
C THR A 23 19.32 -17.83 -6.62
N GLY A 24 20.14 -18.88 -6.62
CA GLY A 24 19.68 -20.27 -6.69
C GLY A 24 18.79 -20.75 -5.53
N GLN A 25 18.94 -20.23 -4.31
CA GLN A 25 18.04 -20.57 -3.19
C GLN A 25 16.67 -19.91 -3.34
N THR A 26 16.65 -18.68 -3.87
CA THR A 26 15.39 -17.99 -4.19
C THR A 26 14.65 -18.72 -5.31
N GLU A 27 15.35 -19.09 -6.38
CA GLU A 27 14.78 -19.86 -7.50
C GLU A 27 14.20 -21.20 -7.05
N ARG A 28 14.93 -21.96 -6.22
CA ARG A 28 14.44 -23.22 -5.64
C ARG A 28 13.18 -23.02 -4.79
N PHE A 29 13.14 -21.95 -4.01
CA PHE A 29 11.97 -21.64 -3.19
C PHE A 29 10.76 -21.22 -4.04
N VAL A 30 10.97 -20.44 -5.10
CA VAL A 30 9.90 -20.07 -6.04
C VAL A 30 9.35 -21.30 -6.74
N ALA A 31 10.20 -22.20 -7.24
CA ALA A 31 9.78 -23.46 -7.85
C ALA A 31 9.03 -24.37 -6.86
N PHE A 32 9.46 -24.40 -5.59
CA PHE A 32 8.72 -25.07 -4.53
C PHE A 32 7.33 -24.44 -4.34
N ALA A 33 7.24 -23.11 -4.28
CA ALA A 33 5.97 -22.40 -4.10
C ALA A 33 5.03 -22.56 -5.30
N GLU A 34 5.55 -22.72 -6.52
CA GLU A 34 4.78 -23.09 -7.71
C GLU A 34 4.10 -24.44 -7.54
N ARG A 35 4.85 -25.47 -7.10
CA ARG A 35 4.33 -26.83 -6.89
C ARG A 35 3.38 -26.92 -5.69
N HIS A 36 3.59 -26.08 -4.67
CA HIS A 36 2.89 -26.16 -3.38
C HIS A 36 2.04 -24.92 -3.08
N ARG A 37 1.55 -24.23 -4.12
CA ARG A 37 0.84 -22.94 -4.03
C ARG A 37 -0.26 -22.91 -2.97
N ALA A 38 -1.11 -23.94 -2.91
CA ALA A 38 -2.22 -24.02 -1.97
C ALA A 38 -1.74 -24.04 -0.51
N THR A 39 -0.80 -24.93 -0.19
CA THR A 39 -0.23 -25.07 1.16
C THR A 39 0.54 -23.81 1.57
N VAL A 40 1.32 -23.22 0.65
CA VAL A 40 2.04 -21.96 0.91
C VAL A 40 1.07 -20.83 1.23
N ASN A 41 -0.02 -20.68 0.47
CA ASN A 41 -1.01 -19.64 0.76
C ASN A 41 -1.78 -19.89 2.06
N MET A 42 -2.09 -21.15 2.37
CA MET A 42 -2.68 -21.52 3.66
C MET A 42 -1.76 -21.13 4.81
N TYR A 43 -0.47 -21.40 4.69
CA TYR A 43 0.53 -21.06 5.71
C TYR A 43 0.68 -19.54 5.89
N ILE A 44 0.78 -18.78 4.79
CA ILE A 44 0.78 -17.30 4.82
C ILE A 44 -0.53 -16.75 5.41
N ARG A 45 -1.65 -17.46 5.24
CA ARG A 45 -2.93 -17.04 5.82
C ARG A 45 -2.95 -17.17 7.34
N GLN A 46 -2.24 -18.17 7.89
CA GLN A 46 -2.06 -18.35 9.33
C GLN A 46 -1.15 -17.28 9.94
N ASP A 47 -0.04 -16.97 9.26
CA ASP A 47 0.84 -15.86 9.64
C ASP A 47 1.12 -14.95 8.44
N LYS A 48 0.40 -13.83 8.41
CA LYS A 48 0.48 -12.87 7.31
C LYS A 48 1.76 -12.01 7.35
N ALA A 49 2.48 -12.00 8.47
CA ALA A 49 3.76 -11.31 8.59
C ALA A 49 4.87 -12.00 7.78
N LEU A 50 4.69 -13.28 7.42
CA LEU A 50 5.66 -14.04 6.64
C LEU A 50 6.08 -13.32 5.36
N LEU A 51 5.17 -12.65 4.65
CA LEU A 51 5.52 -11.91 3.41
C LEU A 51 6.49 -10.74 3.62
N HIS A 52 6.68 -10.28 4.86
CA HIS A 52 7.70 -9.30 5.22
C HIS A 52 9.03 -9.94 5.67
N ASN A 53 9.03 -11.25 5.93
CA ASN A 53 10.22 -11.99 6.33
C ASN A 53 11.09 -12.32 5.11
N ALA A 54 12.42 -12.32 5.31
CA ALA A 54 13.38 -12.56 4.24
C ALA A 54 13.10 -13.83 3.43
N SER A 55 12.68 -14.92 4.09
CA SER A 55 12.43 -16.22 3.46
C SER A 55 11.22 -16.27 2.53
N PHE A 56 10.20 -15.45 2.76
CA PHE A 56 8.95 -15.44 1.98
C PHE A 56 8.78 -14.17 1.15
N SER A 57 9.54 -13.12 1.43
CA SER A 57 9.53 -11.87 0.66
C SER A 57 9.74 -12.04 -0.86
N PRO A 58 10.48 -13.06 -1.38
CA PRO A 58 10.56 -13.27 -2.82
C PRO A 58 9.20 -13.52 -3.48
N LEU A 59 8.23 -14.13 -2.80
CA LEU A 59 6.90 -14.45 -3.36
C LEU A 59 6.12 -13.20 -3.78
N VAL A 60 6.41 -12.05 -3.17
CA VAL A 60 5.79 -10.77 -3.53
C VAL A 60 6.11 -10.37 -4.98
N ARG A 61 7.27 -10.80 -5.51
CA ARG A 61 7.67 -10.58 -6.91
C ARG A 61 6.95 -11.50 -7.90
N PHE A 62 6.26 -12.54 -7.41
CA PHE A 62 5.55 -13.54 -8.21
C PHE A 62 4.05 -13.58 -7.84
N PRO A 63 3.26 -12.53 -8.17
CA PRO A 63 1.90 -12.36 -7.66
C PRO A 63 0.89 -13.43 -8.10
N LYS A 64 1.25 -14.27 -9.09
CA LYS A 64 0.46 -15.46 -9.50
C LYS A 64 0.50 -16.57 -8.44
N LEU A 65 1.56 -16.62 -7.63
CA LEU A 65 1.73 -17.61 -6.56
C LEU A 65 0.94 -17.26 -5.30
N LEU A 66 0.39 -16.05 -5.20
CA LEU A 66 -0.34 -15.59 -4.01
C LEU A 66 -1.83 -15.47 -4.29
N ASP A 67 -2.62 -15.96 -3.34
CA ASP A 67 -4.07 -15.74 -3.26
C ASP A 67 -4.38 -14.25 -3.05
N PHE A 68 -5.58 -13.86 -3.47
CA PHE A 68 -6.01 -12.46 -3.40
C PHE A 68 -5.97 -11.89 -1.98
N ASP A 69 -6.37 -12.66 -0.98
CA ASP A 69 -6.42 -12.20 0.41
C ASP A 69 -5.02 -11.95 1.00
N ASN A 70 -4.05 -12.79 0.67
CA ASN A 70 -2.65 -12.61 1.06
C ASN A 70 -2.03 -11.37 0.38
N LYS A 71 -2.30 -11.18 -0.92
CA LYS A 71 -1.91 -9.94 -1.63
C LYS A 71 -2.56 -8.70 -1.03
N LYS A 72 -3.86 -8.74 -0.75
CA LYS A 72 -4.61 -7.64 -0.14
C LYS A 72 -4.02 -7.26 1.21
N PHE A 73 -3.69 -8.24 2.05
CA PHE A 73 -3.06 -7.97 3.34
C PHE A 73 -1.70 -7.30 3.17
N TYR A 74 -0.82 -7.88 2.36
CA TYR A 74 0.51 -7.32 2.10
C TYR A 74 0.43 -5.88 1.57
N PHE A 75 -0.45 -5.63 0.59
CA PHE A 75 -0.68 -4.30 0.05
C PHE A 75 -1.14 -3.29 1.12
N ARG A 76 -2.11 -3.65 1.96
CA ARG A 76 -2.57 -2.78 3.05
C ARG A 76 -1.49 -2.54 4.11
N SER A 77 -0.71 -3.56 4.42
CA SER A 77 0.42 -3.48 5.35
C SER A 77 1.48 -2.50 4.82
N GLU A 78 1.87 -2.64 3.55
CA GLU A 78 2.83 -1.74 2.90
C GLU A 78 2.31 -0.31 2.79
N LEU A 79 1.02 -0.12 2.48
CA LEU A 79 0.39 1.20 2.45
C LEU A 79 0.44 1.86 3.83
N LYS A 80 0.11 1.11 4.89
CA LYS A 80 0.20 1.60 6.28
C LYS A 80 1.64 1.91 6.67
N ARG A 81 2.60 1.05 6.32
CA ARG A 81 4.03 1.22 6.63
C ARG A 81 4.60 2.47 5.97
N ARG A 82 4.29 2.71 4.69
CA ARG A 82 4.69 3.94 3.97
C ARG A 82 4.10 5.19 4.63
N ASN A 83 2.88 5.08 5.12
CA ASN A 83 2.15 6.18 5.76
C ASN A 83 2.43 6.30 7.27
N ALA A 84 3.20 5.40 7.89
CA ALA A 84 3.34 5.32 9.35
C ALA A 84 3.95 6.59 9.98
N HIS A 85 4.81 7.29 9.23
CA HIS A 85 5.47 8.52 9.67
C HIS A 85 4.69 9.79 9.29
N GLN A 86 3.61 9.66 8.52
CA GLN A 86 2.81 10.79 8.05
C GLN A 86 1.52 10.86 8.86
N ARG A 87 1.39 11.88 9.71
CA ARG A 87 0.12 12.21 10.35
C ARG A 87 -0.69 13.09 9.42
N PHE A 88 -1.55 12.48 8.62
CA PHE A 88 -2.47 13.21 7.77
C PHE A 88 -3.62 13.76 8.59
N GLY A 89 -3.89 15.06 8.44
CA GLY A 89 -5.11 15.67 8.97
C GLY A 89 -6.34 15.09 8.28
N SER A 90 -7.51 15.25 8.90
CA SER A 90 -8.77 14.95 8.23
C SER A 90 -9.15 16.08 7.27
N VAL A 91 -9.59 15.74 6.06
CA VAL A 91 -10.14 16.70 5.09
C VAL A 91 -11.66 16.70 5.23
N ARG A 92 -12.24 17.86 5.52
CA ARG A 92 -13.70 18.02 5.57
C ARG A 92 -14.23 18.39 4.18
N LEU A 93 -15.20 17.64 3.69
CA LEU A 93 -15.91 17.88 2.42
C LEU A 93 -17.34 18.31 2.77
N CYS A 94 -17.68 19.56 2.50
CA CYS A 94 -19.04 20.08 2.72
C CYS A 94 -19.78 20.07 1.38
N VAL A 95 -20.74 19.16 1.22
CA VAL A 95 -21.38 18.88 -0.09
C VAL A 95 -22.89 18.98 0.00
N ARG A 96 -23.55 19.36 -1.09
CA ARG A 96 -25.00 19.25 -1.25
C ARG A 96 -25.33 17.86 -1.79
N ARG A 97 -26.41 17.23 -1.32
CA ARG A 97 -26.75 15.84 -1.66
C ARG A 97 -27.02 15.66 -3.16
N GLU A 98 -27.62 16.67 -3.77
CA GLU A 98 -27.95 16.73 -5.18
C GLU A 98 -26.75 17.11 -6.07
N TYR A 99 -25.64 17.59 -5.48
CA TYR A 99 -24.40 17.99 -6.18
C TYR A 99 -23.13 17.28 -5.64
N VAL A 100 -23.24 16.07 -5.09
CA VAL A 100 -22.11 15.37 -4.44
C VAL A 100 -20.88 15.29 -5.33
N PHE A 101 -21.06 14.99 -6.62
CA PHE A 101 -19.94 14.88 -7.55
C PHE A 101 -19.21 16.21 -7.76
N GLU A 102 -19.94 17.26 -8.16
CA GLU A 102 -19.38 18.58 -8.46
C GLU A 102 -18.75 19.23 -7.22
N ASP A 103 -19.46 19.21 -6.08
CA ASP A 103 -18.96 19.78 -4.83
C ASP A 103 -17.71 19.02 -4.37
N SER A 104 -17.71 17.68 -4.41
CA SER A 104 -16.53 16.87 -4.04
C SER A 104 -15.35 17.15 -4.98
N PHE A 105 -15.59 17.29 -6.28
CA PHE A 105 -14.56 17.62 -7.26
C PHE A 105 -13.90 18.95 -6.93
N HIS A 106 -14.68 20.02 -6.71
CA HIS A 106 -14.14 21.34 -6.34
C HIS A 106 -13.35 21.30 -5.02
N HIS A 107 -13.78 20.51 -4.03
CA HIS A 107 -13.03 20.34 -2.77
C HIS A 107 -11.70 19.59 -2.94
N ILE A 108 -11.62 18.65 -3.88
CA ILE A 108 -10.49 17.73 -4.04
C ILE A 108 -9.46 18.26 -5.04
N VAL A 109 -9.89 18.89 -6.14
CA VAL A 109 -9.01 19.22 -7.29
C VAL A 109 -7.85 20.16 -6.94
N LEU A 110 -8.02 21.02 -5.93
CA LEU A 110 -7.00 21.97 -5.48
C LEU A 110 -6.07 21.40 -4.38
N ARG A 111 -6.32 20.18 -3.89
CA ARG A 111 -5.58 19.55 -2.79
C ARG A 111 -4.36 18.81 -3.33
N LYS A 112 -3.27 18.83 -2.56
CA LYS A 112 -2.11 17.96 -2.84
C LYS A 112 -2.46 16.50 -2.51
N PRO A 113 -1.87 15.51 -3.22
CA PRO A 113 -2.09 14.09 -2.91
C PRO A 113 -1.85 13.73 -1.44
N GLU A 114 -0.92 14.42 -0.78
CA GLU A 114 -0.56 14.24 0.63
C GLU A 114 -1.70 14.61 1.57
N GLU A 115 -2.47 15.65 1.24
CA GLU A 115 -3.63 16.07 2.04
C GLU A 115 -4.76 15.02 1.97
N LEU A 116 -4.86 14.31 0.84
CA LEU A 116 -5.92 13.34 0.58
C LEU A 116 -5.62 11.94 1.12
N LYS A 117 -4.43 11.71 1.68
CA LYS A 117 -4.06 10.43 2.33
C LYS A 117 -4.69 10.25 3.72
N GLY A 118 -5.29 11.31 4.26
CA GLY A 118 -6.00 11.30 5.56
C GLY A 118 -7.47 10.86 5.48
N LYS A 119 -8.16 10.93 6.61
CA LYS A 119 -9.59 10.63 6.67
C LYS A 119 -10.38 11.73 5.97
N LEU A 120 -11.26 11.37 5.04
CA LEU A 120 -12.25 12.29 4.48
C LEU A 120 -13.48 12.31 5.40
N ASN A 121 -13.85 13.49 5.91
CA ASN A 121 -15.06 13.70 6.69
C ASN A 121 -16.08 14.42 5.80
N VAL A 122 -17.13 13.72 5.37
CA VAL A 122 -18.18 14.29 4.53
C VAL A 122 -19.28 14.88 5.42
N VAL A 123 -19.70 16.10 5.14
CA VAL A 123 -20.85 16.76 5.77
C VAL A 123 -21.81 17.19 4.68
N PHE A 124 -23.06 16.75 4.79
CA PHE A 124 -24.13 17.17 3.89
C PHE A 124 -24.71 18.50 4.39
N GLN A 125 -24.79 19.49 3.49
CA GLN A 125 -25.32 20.81 3.83
C GLN A 125 -26.80 20.73 4.21
N GLY A 126 -27.17 21.33 5.34
CA GLY A 126 -28.56 21.34 5.82
C GLY A 126 -29.06 20.01 6.39
N GLU A 127 -28.20 18.99 6.50
CA GLU A 127 -28.53 17.72 7.13
C GLU A 127 -27.88 17.63 8.52
N GLU A 128 -28.68 17.28 9.54
CA GLU A 128 -28.13 16.97 10.87
C GLU A 128 -27.20 15.75 10.77
N GLY A 129 -26.13 15.76 11.57
CA GLY A 129 -25.00 14.84 11.44
C GLY A 129 -25.40 13.37 11.39
N VAL A 130 -24.94 12.68 10.34
CA VAL A 130 -24.98 11.22 10.20
C VAL A 130 -23.76 10.59 10.86
#